data_AF-X1GZ25-F1
#
_entry.id   AF-X1GZ25-F1
#
_cell.length_a   1.000
_cell.length_b   1.000
_cell.length_c   1.000
_cell.angle_alpha   90.00
_cell.angle_beta   90.00
_cell.angle_gamma   90.00
#
_symmetry.space_group_name_H-M   'P 1'
#
loop_
_entity.id
_entity.type
_entity.pdbx_description
1 polymer ?
#
loop_
_entity_poly.entity_id
_entity_poly.type
_entity_poly.pdbx_seq_one_letter_code
_entity_poly.pdbx_strand_id
1 'polypeptide(L)'
;MMEQVFASWSGGKDSCLACYRAIASGLKVRYLANTVTEDGKRSRSHGLPAKVIQVQSEAVGIPLVQRRTTWDNYEVEFKSMLRTFKQEGVNGGVFGDIDFEEHREWIGRVCQEVDITPHLPLWGESQDKILRDFIDLGFEAIVVATKADLFGREWLGQRINLDFIRHLDKLKE
;
A
#
# COMPACT_ATOMS: atom_id res chain seq x y z
N MET A 1 -18.93 -18.19 -0.49
CA MET A 1 -18.77 -16.99 -1.35
C MET A 1 -17.40 -16.40 -1.07
N MET A 2 -16.73 -15.85 -2.08
CA MET A 2 -15.42 -15.22 -1.91
C MET A 2 -15.56 -13.93 -1.10
N GLU A 3 -14.73 -13.74 -0.07
CA GLU A 3 -14.74 -12.51 0.74
C GLU A 3 -14.40 -11.30 -0.14
N GLN A 4 -15.20 -10.24 -0.04
CA GLN A 4 -14.96 -9.00 -0.77
C GLN A 4 -14.14 -8.06 0.11
N VAL A 5 -13.02 -7.58 -0.42
CA VAL A 5 -12.08 -6.72 0.30
C VAL A 5 -11.76 -5.46 -0.50
N PHE A 6 -11.31 -4.40 0.17
CA PHE A 6 -10.55 -3.34 -0.49
C PHE A 6 -9.05 -3.56 -0.25
N ALA A 7 -8.19 -2.96 -1.05
CA ALA A 7 -6.76 -2.88 -0.78
C ALA A 7 -6.35 -1.43 -0.53
N SER A 8 -5.71 -1.16 0.60
CA SER A 8 -5.04 0.11 0.86
C SER A 8 -3.88 0.28 -0.12
N TRP A 9 -3.97 1.27 -0.99
CA TRP A 9 -3.10 1.42 -2.16
C TRP A 9 -2.32 2.72 -2.11
N SER A 10 -1.03 2.63 -1.75
CA SER A 10 -0.13 3.78 -1.74
C SER A 10 0.58 4.00 -3.08
N GLY A 11 0.52 3.00 -3.97
CA GLY A 11 1.26 2.94 -5.22
C GLY A 11 2.70 2.45 -5.09
N GLY A 12 3.12 2.09 -3.87
CA GLY A 12 4.42 1.50 -3.59
C GLY A 12 4.44 -0.03 -3.70
N LYS A 13 5.65 -0.58 -3.67
CA LYS A 13 5.94 -2.02 -3.81
C LYS A 13 5.16 -2.90 -2.83
N ASP A 14 5.07 -2.49 -1.56
CA ASP A 14 4.47 -3.31 -0.50
C ASP A 14 2.94 -3.37 -0.63
N SER A 15 2.30 -2.24 -0.92
CA SER A 15 0.85 -2.21 -1.20
C SER A 15 0.48 -3.06 -2.43
N CYS A 16 1.35 -3.07 -3.44
CA CYS A 16 1.18 -3.87 -4.64
C CYS A 16 1.28 -5.38 -4.32
N LEU A 17 2.34 -5.78 -3.61
CA LEU A 17 2.55 -7.18 -3.24
C LEU A 17 1.48 -7.71 -2.28
N ALA A 18 1.06 -6.90 -1.30
CA ALA A 18 -0.01 -7.27 -0.37
C ALA A 18 -1.33 -7.50 -1.11
N CYS A 19 -1.68 -6.62 -2.05
CA CYS A 19 -2.85 -6.79 -2.92
C CYS A 19 -2.75 -8.06 -3.75
N TYR A 20 -1.60 -8.33 -4.38
CA TYR A 20 -1.36 -9.55 -5.14
C TYR A 20 -1.53 -10.80 -4.28
N ARG A 21 -0.90 -10.86 -3.10
CA ARG A 21 -0.98 -12.01 -2.19
C ARG A 21 -2.41 -12.24 -1.69
N ALA A 22 -3.17 -11.18 -1.43
CA ALA A 22 -4.58 -11.27 -1.08
C ALA A 22 -5.43 -11.87 -2.22
N ILE A 23 -5.20 -11.45 -3.46
CA ILE A 23 -5.87 -12.04 -4.63
C ILE A 23 -5.49 -13.53 -4.77
N ALA A 24 -4.19 -13.84 -4.65
CA ALA A 24 -3.68 -15.21 -4.74
C ALA A 24 -4.21 -16.13 -3.62
N SER A 25 -4.49 -15.59 -2.43
CA SER A 25 -5.14 -16.32 -1.33
C SER A 25 -6.65 -16.48 -1.49
N GLY A 26 -7.22 -16.00 -2.60
CA GLY A 26 -8.63 -16.14 -2.90
C GLY A 26 -9.52 -15.04 -2.33
N LEU A 27 -8.99 -13.86 -2.00
CA LEU A 27 -9.81 -12.68 -1.68
C LEU A 27 -10.20 -11.94 -2.97
N LYS A 28 -11.42 -11.39 -3.03
CA LYS A 28 -11.86 -10.55 -4.15
C LYS A 28 -11.65 -9.08 -3.83
N VAL A 29 -10.57 -8.51 -4.34
CA VAL A 29 -10.28 -7.06 -4.21
C VAL A 29 -11.24 -6.28 -5.12
N ARG A 30 -12.19 -5.55 -4.53
CA ARG A 30 -13.18 -4.75 -5.25
C ARG A 30 -12.72 -3.33 -5.54
N TYR A 31 -11.94 -2.75 -4.63
CA TYR A 31 -11.50 -1.37 -4.70
C TYR A 31 -10.04 -1.23 -4.26
N LEU A 32 -9.33 -0.33 -4.92
CA LEU A 32 -8.12 0.28 -4.38
C LEU A 32 -8.51 1.55 -3.62
N ALA A 33 -8.06 1.67 -2.37
CA ALA A 33 -8.35 2.82 -1.52
C ALA A 33 -7.10 3.70 -1.40
N ASN A 34 -7.21 4.98 -1.74
CA ASN A 34 -6.10 5.93 -1.68
C ASN A 34 -6.57 7.27 -1.10
N THR A 35 -5.70 7.90 -0.32
CA THR A 35 -5.92 9.26 0.19
C THR A 35 -4.97 10.23 -0.48
N VAL A 36 -5.48 11.42 -0.79
CA VAL A 36 -4.75 12.49 -1.48
C VAL A 36 -4.82 13.80 -0.70
N THR A 37 -3.91 14.71 -0.99
CA THR A 37 -3.88 16.08 -0.45
C THR A 37 -5.19 16.83 -0.74
N GLU A 38 -5.41 17.95 -0.05
CA GLU A 38 -6.63 18.76 -0.14
C GLU A 38 -6.89 19.27 -1.56
N ASP A 39 -5.81 19.58 -2.28
CA ASP A 39 -5.84 19.99 -3.69
C ASP A 39 -6.05 18.81 -4.65
N GLY A 40 -6.05 17.58 -4.15
CA GLY A 40 -6.24 16.34 -4.88
C GLY A 40 -5.07 15.94 -5.78
N LYS A 41 -3.90 16.60 -5.66
CA LYS A 41 -2.81 16.41 -6.64
C LYS A 41 -1.82 15.33 -6.25
N ARG A 42 -1.64 15.05 -4.97
CA ARG A 42 -0.61 14.11 -4.49
C ARG A 42 -1.18 13.13 -3.48
N SER A 43 -0.68 11.90 -3.48
CA SER A 43 -1.03 10.92 -2.47
C SER A 43 -0.43 11.31 -1.11
N ARG A 44 -1.20 11.10 -0.03
CA ARG A 44 -0.78 11.42 1.33
C ARG A 44 0.38 10.56 1.84
N SER A 45 0.49 9.31 1.40
CA SER A 45 1.48 8.34 1.89
C SER A 45 2.89 8.61 1.38
N HIS A 46 3.07 8.70 0.06
CA HIS A 46 4.39 8.84 -0.58
C HIS A 46 4.52 10.07 -1.46
N GLY A 47 3.52 10.97 -1.44
CA GLY A 47 3.52 12.17 -2.25
C GLY A 47 3.46 11.89 -3.75
N LEU A 48 3.16 10.69 -4.23
CA LEU A 48 3.08 10.42 -5.67
C LEU A 48 1.97 11.26 -6.31
N PRO A 49 2.13 11.75 -7.55
CA PRO A 49 1.02 12.40 -8.25
C PRO A 49 -0.21 11.50 -8.28
N ALA A 50 -1.39 12.04 -7.96
CA ALA A 50 -2.64 11.26 -7.91
C ALA A 50 -2.92 10.54 -9.23
N LYS A 51 -2.52 11.13 -10.37
CA LYS A 51 -2.64 10.53 -11.69
C LYS A 51 -1.77 9.28 -11.89
N VAL A 52 -0.63 9.16 -11.21
CA VAL A 52 0.19 7.94 -11.25
C VAL A 52 -0.56 6.78 -10.61
N ILE A 53 -1.18 7.02 -9.46
CA ILE A 53 -2.03 6.03 -8.77
C ILE A 53 -3.22 5.60 -9.64
N GLN A 54 -3.85 6.57 -10.32
CA GLN A 54 -4.94 6.32 -11.25
C GLN A 54 -4.51 5.42 -12.43
N VAL A 55 -3.35 5.67 -13.03
CA VAL A 55 -2.83 4.82 -14.13
C VAL A 55 -2.48 3.41 -13.64
N GLN A 56 -1.99 3.26 -12.40
CA GLN A 56 -1.78 1.93 -11.79
C GLN A 56 -3.11 1.17 -11.65
N SER A 57 -4.16 1.84 -11.17
CA SER A 57 -5.51 1.26 -11.07
C SER A 57 -6.05 0.81 -12.43
N GLU A 58 -5.89 1.65 -13.46
CA GLU A 58 -6.29 1.32 -14.85
C GLU A 58 -5.53 0.08 -15.36
N ALA A 59 -4.22 0.00 -15.12
CA ALA A 59 -3.39 -1.13 -15.54
C ALA A 59 -3.72 -2.44 -14.82
N VAL A 60 -4.06 -2.39 -13.53
CA VAL A 60 -4.44 -3.57 -12.74
C VAL A 60 -5.90 -3.97 -12.96
N GLY A 61 -6.74 -3.06 -13.47
CA GLY A 61 -8.16 -3.32 -13.74
C GLY A 61 -9.05 -3.34 -12.48
N ILE A 62 -8.57 -2.77 -11.37
CA ILE A 62 -9.33 -2.66 -10.11
C ILE A 62 -9.73 -1.19 -9.91
N PRO A 63 -11.03 -0.87 -9.69
CA PRO A 63 -11.48 0.50 -9.48
C PRO A 63 -10.78 1.20 -8.30
N LEU A 64 -10.37 2.45 -8.51
CA LEU A 64 -9.75 3.30 -7.51
C LEU A 64 -10.76 4.26 -6.88
N VAL A 65 -10.73 4.37 -5.55
CA VAL A 65 -11.38 5.45 -4.81
C VAL A 65 -10.31 6.33 -4.18
N GLN A 66 -10.29 7.60 -4.59
CA GLN A 66 -9.42 8.63 -4.04
C GLN A 66 -10.20 9.60 -3.16
N ARG A 67 -9.84 9.66 -1.87
CA ARG A 67 -10.43 10.59 -0.91
C ARG A 67 -9.46 11.72 -0.59
N ARG A 68 -9.90 12.96 -0.72
CA ARG A 68 -9.13 14.14 -0.29
C ARG A 68 -9.15 14.23 1.23
N THR A 69 -8.00 14.46 1.83
CA THR A 69 -7.87 14.63 3.28
C THR A 69 -6.92 15.77 3.61
N THR A 70 -7.05 16.33 4.81
CA THR A 70 -6.02 17.07 5.56
C THR A 70 -5.30 16.12 6.51
N TRP A 71 -4.34 16.62 7.28
CA TRP A 71 -3.80 15.86 8.42
C TRP A 71 -4.82 15.72 9.55
N ASP A 72 -5.61 16.77 9.79
CA ASP A 72 -6.59 16.81 10.89
C ASP A 72 -7.81 15.91 10.66
N ASN A 73 -8.19 15.65 9.39
CA ASN A 73 -9.37 14.87 9.06
C ASN A 73 -9.08 13.50 8.44
N TYR A 74 -7.80 13.11 8.34
CA TYR A 74 -7.36 11.88 7.65
C TYR A 74 -8.16 10.65 8.08
N GLU A 75 -8.22 10.40 9.39
CA GLU A 75 -8.88 9.21 9.94
C GLU A 75 -10.40 9.25 9.73
N VAL A 76 -11.01 10.43 9.85
CA VAL A 76 -12.46 10.63 9.64
C VAL A 76 -12.83 10.31 8.19
N GLU A 77 -12.08 10.86 7.25
CA GLU A 77 -12.29 10.65 5.81
C GLU A 77 -12.01 9.21 5.38
N PHE A 78 -10.97 8.60 5.97
CA PHE A 78 -10.66 7.20 5.75
C PHE A 78 -11.78 6.28 6.24
N LYS A 79 -12.25 6.44 7.49
CA LYS A 79 -13.42 5.70 8.02
C LYS A 79 -14.68 5.92 7.19
N SER A 80 -14.92 7.15 6.73
CA SER A 80 -16.04 7.47 5.84
C SER A 80 -15.99 6.64 4.55
N MET A 81 -14.82 6.58 3.92
CA MET A 81 -14.59 5.74 2.74
C MET A 81 -14.80 4.24 3.03
N LEU A 82 -14.31 3.74 4.17
CA LEU A 82 -14.52 2.34 4.55
C LEU A 82 -16.00 1.99 4.77
N ARG A 83 -16.78 2.91 5.38
CA ARG A 83 -18.23 2.74 5.53
C ARG A 83 -18.95 2.65 4.19
N THR A 84 -18.53 3.43 3.19
CA THR A 84 -19.06 3.32 1.82
C THR A 84 -18.77 1.93 1.23
N PHE A 85 -17.52 1.44 1.33
CA PHE A 85 -17.19 0.09 0.86
C PHE A 85 -18.02 -0.98 1.54
N LYS A 86 -18.23 -0.86 2.85
CA LYS A 86 -19.03 -1.79 3.62
C LYS A 86 -20.49 -1.84 3.18
N GLN A 87 -21.10 -0.69 2.89
CA GLN A 87 -22.46 -0.64 2.35
C GLN A 87 -22.58 -1.36 0.99
N GLU A 88 -21.47 -1.46 0.26
CA GLU A 88 -21.40 -2.20 -1.00
C GLU A 88 -21.00 -3.67 -0.82
N GLY A 89 -20.90 -4.15 0.42
CA GLY A 89 -20.61 -5.55 0.75
C GLY A 89 -19.12 -5.90 0.84
N VAL A 90 -18.24 -4.91 0.97
CA VAL A 90 -16.81 -5.11 1.27
C VAL A 90 -16.64 -5.26 2.78
N ASN A 91 -16.20 -6.43 3.24
CA ASN A 91 -16.10 -6.75 4.67
C ASN A 91 -14.66 -6.87 5.17
N GLY A 92 -13.67 -6.84 4.29
CA GLY A 92 -12.25 -6.88 4.64
C GLY A 92 -11.43 -5.75 4.02
N GLY A 93 -10.26 -5.50 4.60
CA GLY A 93 -9.30 -4.52 4.12
C GLY A 93 -7.89 -5.08 4.10
N VAL A 94 -7.21 -5.00 2.96
CA VAL A 94 -5.82 -5.47 2.79
C VAL A 94 -4.86 -4.30 2.98
N PHE A 95 -3.85 -4.50 3.82
CA PHE A 95 -2.85 -3.49 4.15
C PHE A 95 -1.44 -4.01 3.91
N GLY A 96 -0.55 -3.13 3.42
CA GLY A 96 0.82 -3.46 3.01
C GLY A 96 1.87 -3.35 4.13
N ASP A 97 1.43 -3.28 5.38
CA ASP A 97 2.30 -3.12 6.54
C ASP A 97 3.10 -4.38 6.84
N ILE A 98 4.36 -4.17 7.25
CA ILE A 98 5.34 -5.25 7.48
C ILE A 98 5.64 -5.40 8.98
N ASP A 99 6.12 -4.33 9.61
CA ASP A 99 6.71 -4.39 10.96
C ASP A 99 6.54 -3.08 11.78
N PHE A 100 5.60 -2.21 11.42
CA PHE A 100 5.34 -0.95 12.14
C PHE A 100 4.10 -1.06 13.05
N GLU A 101 4.33 -1.38 14.33
CA GLU A 101 3.27 -1.77 15.27
C GLU A 101 2.25 -0.66 15.50
N GLU A 102 2.68 0.60 15.59
CA GLU A 102 1.79 1.73 15.81
C GLU A 102 0.75 1.88 14.69
N HIS A 103 1.16 1.62 13.44
CA HIS A 103 0.21 1.67 12.32
C HIS A 103 -0.67 0.42 12.26
N ARG A 104 -0.19 -0.76 12.69
CA ARG A 104 -1.03 -1.95 12.85
C ARG A 104 -2.11 -1.76 13.91
N GLU A 105 -1.77 -1.20 15.06
CA GLU A 105 -2.74 -0.86 16.10
C GLU A 105 -3.78 0.15 15.59
N TRP A 106 -3.31 1.17 14.86
CA TRP A 106 -4.19 2.14 14.21
C TRP A 106 -5.16 1.46 13.21
N ILE A 107 -4.66 0.58 12.33
CA ILE A 107 -5.48 -0.20 11.39
C ILE A 107 -6.50 -1.03 12.15
N GLY A 108 -6.08 -1.76 13.19
CA GLY A 108 -6.95 -2.60 14.00
C GLY A 108 -8.11 -1.82 14.60
N ARG A 109 -7.82 -0.69 15.24
CA ARG A 109 -8.83 0.20 15.83
C ARG A 109 -9.78 0.76 14.77
N VAL A 110 -9.24 1.32 13.69
CA VAL A 110 -10.05 1.92 12.61
C VAL A 110 -10.97 0.89 11.97
N CYS A 111 -10.46 -0.30 11.67
CA CYS A 111 -11.23 -1.39 11.07
C CYS A 111 -12.30 -1.91 12.04
N GLN A 112 -11.99 -2.05 13.33
CA GLN A 112 -12.95 -2.45 14.35
C GLN A 112 -14.12 -1.45 14.44
N GLU A 113 -13.84 -0.15 14.43
CA GLU A 113 -14.87 0.90 14.51
C GLU A 113 -15.83 0.94 13.31
N VAL A 114 -15.44 0.39 12.16
CA VAL A 114 -16.29 0.28 10.97
C VAL A 114 -16.73 -1.17 10.69
N ASP A 115 -16.33 -2.11 11.54
CA ASP A 115 -16.56 -3.55 11.42
C ASP A 115 -16.10 -4.09 10.04
N ILE A 116 -14.83 -3.84 9.75
CA ILE A 116 -14.05 -4.39 8.64
C ILE A 116 -13.00 -5.34 9.23
N THR A 117 -12.73 -6.47 8.58
CA THR A 117 -11.63 -7.38 8.97
C THR A 117 -10.31 -6.96 8.30
N PRO A 118 -9.27 -6.58 9.05
CA PRO A 118 -7.98 -6.25 8.47
C PRO A 118 -7.20 -7.53 8.09
N HIS A 119 -6.63 -7.51 6.89
CA HIS A 119 -5.73 -8.52 6.35
C HIS A 119 -4.36 -7.88 6.14
N LEU A 120 -3.32 -8.46 6.72
CA LEU A 120 -1.94 -7.96 6.68
C LEU A 120 -0.99 -9.01 6.09
N PRO A 121 -0.98 -9.23 4.76
CA PRO A 121 -0.30 -10.37 4.13
C PRO A 121 1.22 -10.35 4.19
N LEU A 122 1.82 -9.24 4.65
CA LEU A 122 3.27 -9.07 4.75
C LEU A 122 3.75 -9.02 6.21
N TRP A 123 2.82 -9.03 7.17
CA TRP A 123 3.13 -8.75 8.56
C TRP A 123 4.03 -9.81 9.19
N GLY A 124 5.11 -9.37 9.85
CA GLY A 124 6.06 -10.24 10.53
C GLY A 124 6.99 -11.03 9.60
N GLU A 125 6.91 -10.83 8.27
CA GLU A 125 7.89 -11.37 7.34
C GLU A 125 9.16 -10.49 7.29
N SER A 126 10.30 -11.10 6.97
CA SER A 126 11.52 -10.33 6.80
C SER A 126 11.44 -9.47 5.54
N GLN A 127 11.86 -8.20 5.65
CA GLN A 127 11.88 -7.27 4.53
C GLN A 127 12.74 -7.77 3.35
N ASP A 128 13.83 -8.49 3.63
CA ASP A 128 14.68 -9.12 2.60
C ASP A 128 13.91 -10.21 1.83
N LYS A 129 13.18 -11.08 2.53
CA LYS A 129 12.33 -12.09 1.89
C LYS A 129 11.24 -11.44 1.05
N ILE A 130 10.56 -10.42 1.58
CA ILE A 130 9.52 -9.68 0.85
C ILE A 130 10.09 -9.08 -0.45
N LEU A 131 11.27 -8.47 -0.40
CA LEU A 131 11.91 -7.89 -1.58
C LEU A 131 12.35 -8.95 -2.60
N ARG A 132 12.87 -10.10 -2.15
CA ARG A 132 13.22 -11.21 -3.04
C ARG A 132 11.98 -11.80 -3.71
N ASP A 133 10.94 -12.09 -2.93
CA ASP A 133 9.65 -12.57 -3.45
C ASP A 133 9.07 -11.59 -4.47
N PHE A 134 9.15 -10.29 -4.21
CA PHE A 134 8.69 -9.25 -5.14
C PHE A 134 9.40 -9.34 -6.50
N ILE A 135 10.72 -9.50 -6.49
CA ILE A 135 11.54 -9.64 -7.70
C ILE A 135 11.25 -10.98 -8.39
N ASP A 136 11.19 -12.07 -7.64
CA ASP A 136 11.02 -13.43 -8.17
C ASP A 136 9.63 -13.62 -8.81
N LEU A 137 8.61 -12.91 -8.30
CA LEU A 137 7.27 -12.84 -8.89
C LEU A 137 7.22 -11.95 -10.15
N GLY A 138 8.33 -11.32 -10.53
CA GLY A 138 8.44 -10.49 -11.72
C GLY A 138 7.91 -9.07 -11.56
N PHE A 139 7.67 -8.60 -10.33
CA PHE A 139 7.29 -7.21 -10.13
C PHE A 139 8.47 -6.27 -10.35
N GLU A 140 8.17 -5.09 -10.88
CA GLU A 140 9.13 -4.01 -11.02
C GLU A 140 8.75 -2.82 -10.13
N ALA A 141 9.73 -2.26 -9.44
CA ALA A 141 9.57 -1.03 -8.67
C ALA A 141 10.72 -0.08 -8.98
N ILE A 142 10.42 1.22 -9.02
CA ILE A 142 11.39 2.29 -9.24
C ILE A 142 11.57 3.06 -7.93
N VAL A 143 12.82 3.34 -7.58
CA VAL A 143 13.16 4.17 -6.43
C VAL A 143 12.87 5.63 -6.76
N VAL A 144 11.85 6.20 -6.12
CA VAL A 144 11.38 7.58 -6.37
C VAL A 144 11.78 8.57 -5.27
N ALA A 145 12.14 8.06 -4.10
CA ALA A 145 12.58 8.83 -2.95
C ALA A 145 13.53 7.98 -2.11
N THR A 146 14.54 8.63 -1.52
CA THR A 146 15.49 8.01 -0.61
C THR A 146 15.80 8.93 0.55
N LYS A 147 16.36 8.38 1.63
CA LYS A 147 16.98 9.17 2.70
C LYS A 147 18.38 9.57 2.26
N ALA A 148 18.64 10.86 2.12
CA ALA A 148 19.88 11.39 1.56
C ALA A 148 21.14 10.96 2.35
N ASP A 149 21.00 10.74 3.66
CA ASP A 149 22.11 10.32 4.52
C ASP A 149 22.52 8.85 4.32
N LEU A 150 21.65 8.05 3.70
CA LEU A 150 21.85 6.61 3.50
C LEU A 150 22.04 6.23 2.02
N PHE A 151 21.49 7.03 1.10
CA PHE A 151 21.54 6.75 -0.32
C PHE A 151 21.98 7.98 -1.11
N GLY A 152 22.94 7.76 -2.01
CA GLY A 152 23.30 8.76 -3.01
C GLY A 152 22.21 8.96 -4.08
N ARG A 153 22.35 10.03 -4.86
CA ARG A 153 21.39 10.42 -5.92
C ARG A 153 21.29 9.40 -7.05
N GLU A 154 22.33 8.58 -7.24
CA GLU A 154 22.42 7.53 -8.25
C GLU A 154 21.31 6.48 -8.14
N TRP A 155 20.71 6.34 -6.95
CA TRP A 155 19.60 5.40 -6.71
C TRP A 155 18.25 5.92 -7.21
N LEU A 156 18.07 7.23 -7.35
CA LEU A 156 16.80 7.77 -7.83
C LEU A 156 16.58 7.40 -9.30
N GLY A 157 15.42 6.83 -9.61
CA GLY A 157 15.07 6.32 -10.93
C GLY A 157 15.57 4.89 -11.20
N GLN A 158 16.35 4.28 -10.30
CA GLN A 158 16.80 2.90 -10.44
C GLN A 158 15.67 1.92 -10.13
N ARG A 159 15.75 0.74 -10.75
CA ARG A 159 14.88 -0.38 -10.42
C ARG A 159 15.36 -1.06 -9.14
N ILE A 160 14.41 -1.50 -8.32
CA ILE A 160 14.69 -2.43 -7.23
C ILE A 160 15.04 -3.79 -7.85
N ASN A 161 16.27 -4.25 -7.64
CA ASN A 161 16.79 -5.53 -8.12
C ASN A 161 17.71 -6.16 -7.06
N LEU A 162 18.35 -7.28 -7.39
CA LEU A 162 19.28 -7.95 -6.46
C LEU A 162 20.48 -7.06 -6.09
N ASP A 163 20.89 -6.14 -6.95
CA ASP A 163 22.00 -5.21 -6.68
C ASP A 163 21.59 -4.16 -5.64
N PHE A 164 20.35 -3.68 -5.73
CA PHE A 164 19.73 -2.82 -4.72
C PHE A 164 19.69 -3.52 -3.36
N ILE A 165 19.28 -4.80 -3.30
CA ILE A 165 19.26 -5.57 -2.05
C ILE A 165 20.67 -5.69 -1.47
N ARG A 166 21.67 -6.03 -2.28
CA ARG A 166 23.06 -6.11 -1.81
C ARG A 166 23.59 -4.76 -1.29
N HIS A 167 23.11 -3.65 -1.82
CA HIS A 167 23.46 -2.34 -1.29
C HIS A 167 22.78 -2.08 0.07
N LEU A 168 21.50 -2.44 0.22
CA LEU A 168 20.80 -2.35 1.50
C LEU A 168 21.51 -3.12 2.62
N ASP A 169 22.01 -4.31 2.31
CA ASP A 169 22.68 -5.15 3.31
C ASP A 169 23.95 -4.47 3.86
N LYS A 170 24.69 -3.75 3.00
CA LYS A 170 25.88 -2.96 3.41
C LYS A 170 25.55 -1.76 4.29
N LEU A 171 24.32 -1.25 4.25
CA LEU A 171 23.89 -0.11 5.07
C LEU A 171 23.42 -0.55 6.47
N LYS A 172 23.22 -1.86 6.69
CA LYS A 172 22.84 -2.43 7.98
C LYS A 172 24.05 -2.83 8.83
N GLU A 173 25.24 -2.84 8.23
CA GLU A 173 26.54 -3.01 8.90
C GLU A 173 27.00 -1.68 9.53
#